data_AF-A0A536BBQ2-F1
#
_entry.id   AF-A0A536BBQ2-F1
#
_cell.length_a   1.000
_cell.length_b   1.000
_cell.length_c   1.000
_cell.angle_alpha   90.00
_cell.angle_beta   90.00
_cell.angle_gamma   90.00
#
_symmetry.space_group_name_H-M   'P 1'
#
loop_
_entity.id
_entity.type
_entity.pdbx_description
1 polymer ?
#
loop_
_entity_poly.entity_id
_entity_poly.type
_entity_poly.pdbx_seq_one_letter_code
_entity_poly.pdbx_strand_id
1 'polypeptide(L)'
;MLGITMDFASPGGTIEISRALYSQHWHDDQVNRVWVRTRVGTERAAVRAAIVHDLGHKYTLHIFSSGDMVDYWVAQIRRGFAGVDVLRAVVFLVMLLGVADTLASGVVQRTRELGVARAVGVRRWQLKRMVLVEALVMGTLGLVLGSAVGIALGALWVLWTFPYLLGYVLDFHVPYAELGIVALMTAMVCAIAAVLPARGVARLEPAAALRYE
;
A
#
# COMPACT_ATOMS: atom_id res chain seq x y z
N MET A 1 -27.84 -35.29 -8.02
CA MET A 1 -27.16 -35.20 -6.72
C MET A 1 -27.33 -33.78 -6.22
N LEU A 2 -27.87 -33.61 -5.01
CA LEU A 2 -27.91 -32.32 -4.33
C LEU A 2 -26.58 -32.17 -3.59
N GLY A 3 -25.93 -31.03 -3.75
CA GLY A 3 -24.67 -30.71 -3.08
C GLY A 3 -24.67 -29.24 -2.70
N ILE A 4 -23.96 -28.91 -1.62
CA ILE A 4 -23.74 -27.54 -1.20
C ILE A 4 -22.31 -27.19 -1.58
N THR A 5 -22.15 -26.15 -2.39
CA THR A 5 -20.84 -25.57 -2.71
C THR A 5 -20.80 -24.14 -2.18
N MET A 6 -19.60 -23.66 -1.85
CA MET A 6 -19.40 -22.24 -1.60
C MET A 6 -19.60 -21.48 -2.91
N ASP A 7 -20.49 -20.49 -2.88
CA ASP A 7 -20.70 -19.56 -3.99
C ASP A 7 -20.16 -18.19 -3.62
N PHE A 8 -19.42 -17.59 -4.56
CA PHE A 8 -18.84 -16.26 -4.45
C PHE A 8 -19.55 -15.25 -5.36
N ALA A 9 -20.59 -15.67 -6.08
CA ALA A 9 -21.29 -14.84 -7.07
C ALA A 9 -22.43 -14.01 -6.47
N SER A 10 -23.04 -14.44 -5.35
CA SER A 10 -24.19 -13.76 -4.74
C SER A 10 -24.10 -13.70 -3.22
N PRO A 11 -24.24 -12.51 -2.59
CA PRO A 11 -24.34 -12.38 -1.13
C PRO A 11 -25.62 -13.01 -0.56
N GLY A 12 -26.66 -13.18 -1.38
CA GLY A 12 -27.96 -13.73 -0.97
C GLY A 12 -28.07 -15.26 -1.10
N GLY A 13 -26.98 -15.93 -1.48
CA GLY A 13 -26.97 -17.34 -1.87
C GLY A 13 -27.43 -17.55 -3.32
N THR A 14 -27.06 -18.70 -3.88
CA THR A 14 -27.37 -19.09 -5.25
C THR A 14 -27.89 -20.52 -5.26
N ILE A 15 -28.92 -20.77 -6.06
CA ILE A 15 -29.44 -22.11 -6.32
C ILE A 15 -29.01 -22.51 -7.73
N GLU A 16 -28.20 -23.57 -7.83
CA GLU A 16 -27.82 -24.15 -9.11
C GLU A 16 -28.72 -25.34 -9.46
N ILE A 17 -29.34 -25.30 -10.64
CA ILE A 17 -30.23 -26.35 -11.15
C ILE A 17 -29.91 -26.67 -12.61
N SER A 18 -30.28 -27.87 -13.04
CA SER A 18 -30.06 -28.28 -14.42
C SER A 18 -30.89 -27.43 -15.39
N ARG A 19 -30.31 -27.11 -16.56
CA ARG A 19 -31.01 -26.31 -17.57
C ARG A 19 -32.29 -26.99 -18.06
N ALA A 20 -32.26 -28.31 -18.24
CA ALA A 20 -33.41 -29.08 -18.68
C ALA A 20 -34.58 -28.97 -17.68
N LEU A 21 -34.28 -29.03 -16.37
CA LEU A 21 -35.28 -28.89 -15.32
C LEU A 21 -35.83 -27.46 -15.24
N TYR A 22 -34.95 -26.46 -15.40
CA TYR A 22 -35.35 -25.05 -15.38
C TYR A 22 -36.28 -24.70 -16.54
N SER A 23 -35.90 -25.04 -17.77
CA SER A 23 -36.73 -24.77 -18.96
C SER A 23 -38.07 -25.50 -18.87
N GLN A 24 -38.12 -26.73 -18.33
CA GLN A 24 -39.38 -27.47 -18.16
C GLN A 24 -40.35 -26.78 -17.18
N HIS A 25 -39.86 -26.22 -16.07
CA HIS A 25 -40.73 -25.61 -15.06
C HIS A 25 -41.06 -24.14 -15.36
N TRP A 26 -40.09 -23.37 -15.87
CA TRP A 26 -40.23 -21.93 -16.07
C TRP A 26 -40.47 -21.51 -17.52
N HIS A 27 -40.35 -22.43 -18.49
CA HIS A 27 -40.51 -22.16 -19.92
C HIS A 27 -39.62 -21.01 -20.42
N ASP A 28 -38.47 -20.80 -19.77
CA ASP A 28 -37.50 -19.78 -20.12
C ASP A 28 -36.35 -20.39 -20.93
N ASP A 29 -36.30 -20.03 -22.20
CA ASP A 29 -35.29 -20.46 -23.16
C ASP A 29 -34.14 -19.45 -23.34
N GLN A 30 -34.14 -18.35 -22.59
CA GLN A 30 -33.05 -17.37 -22.65
C GLN A 30 -31.78 -17.87 -21.96
N VAL A 31 -30.62 -17.55 -22.54
CA VAL A 31 -29.30 -17.89 -21.98
C VAL A 31 -28.48 -16.61 -21.88
N ASN A 32 -28.23 -16.17 -20.65
CA ASN A 32 -27.49 -14.92 -20.39
C ASN A 32 -25.99 -15.15 -20.20
N ARG A 33 -25.55 -16.36 -19.90
CA ARG A 33 -24.13 -16.68 -19.66
C ARG A 33 -23.80 -18.10 -20.08
N VAL A 34 -22.70 -18.27 -20.79
CA VAL A 34 -22.17 -19.57 -21.20
C VAL A 34 -20.73 -19.68 -20.72
N TRP A 35 -20.42 -20.75 -20.00
CA TRP A 35 -19.07 -21.06 -19.57
C TRP A 35 -18.40 -21.96 -20.61
N VAL A 36 -17.25 -21.52 -21.14
CA VAL A 36 -16.48 -22.28 -22.12
C VAL A 36 -15.15 -22.68 -21.50
N ARG A 37 -14.92 -23.99 -21.35
CA ARG A 37 -13.64 -24.52 -20.85
C ARG A 37 -12.76 -24.95 -22.03
N THR A 38 -11.62 -24.29 -22.21
CA THR A 38 -10.64 -24.67 -23.23
C THR A 38 -9.75 -25.82 -22.76
N ARG A 39 -9.17 -26.59 -23.70
CA ARG A 39 -8.16 -27.60 -23.37
C ARG A 39 -6.85 -26.92 -22.94
N VAL A 40 -6.12 -27.57 -22.03
CA VAL A 40 -4.81 -27.10 -21.57
C VAL A 40 -3.87 -26.93 -22.78
N GLY A 41 -3.20 -25.77 -22.89
CA GLY A 41 -2.32 -25.43 -24.01
C GLY A 41 -2.97 -24.66 -25.18
N THR A 42 -4.28 -24.43 -25.15
CA THR A 42 -4.97 -23.62 -26.18
C THR A 42 -4.83 -22.13 -25.89
N GLU A 43 -4.43 -21.33 -26.87
CA GLU A 43 -4.35 -19.88 -26.75
C GLU A 43 -5.76 -19.26 -26.63
N ARG A 44 -6.05 -18.63 -25.49
CA ARG A 44 -7.39 -18.11 -25.16
C ARG A 44 -7.81 -16.96 -26.08
N ALA A 45 -6.85 -16.17 -26.55
CA ALA A 45 -7.08 -15.07 -27.49
C ALA A 45 -7.60 -15.59 -28.84
N ALA A 46 -7.01 -16.66 -29.36
CA ALA A 46 -7.45 -17.31 -30.59
C ALA A 46 -8.87 -17.89 -30.46
N VAL A 47 -9.19 -18.51 -29.32
CA VAL A 47 -10.55 -19.01 -29.04
C VAL A 47 -11.56 -17.87 -28.96
N ARG A 48 -11.22 -16.76 -28.29
CA ARG A 48 -12.06 -15.57 -28.24
C ARG A 48 -12.33 -15.02 -29.64
N ALA A 49 -11.29 -14.89 -30.46
CA ALA A 49 -11.41 -14.40 -31.83
C ALA A 49 -12.33 -15.30 -32.68
N ALA A 50 -12.20 -16.61 -32.58
CA ALA A 50 -13.08 -17.56 -33.27
C ALA A 50 -14.55 -17.42 -32.85
N ILE A 51 -14.82 -17.27 -31.55
CA ILE A 51 -16.19 -17.07 -31.04
C ILE A 51 -16.79 -15.74 -31.53
N VAL A 52 -16.01 -14.65 -31.52
CA VAL A 52 -16.48 -13.35 -32.04
C VAL A 52 -16.77 -13.42 -33.53
N HIS A 53 -15.90 -14.08 -34.29
CA HIS A 53 -16.08 -14.24 -35.74
C HIS A 53 -17.36 -15.03 -36.06
N ASP A 54 -17.58 -16.17 -35.40
CA ASP A 54 -18.67 -17.08 -35.75
C ASP A 54 -20.03 -16.65 -35.16
N LEU A 55 -20.03 -16.01 -33.98
CA LEU A 55 -21.27 -15.71 -33.23
C LEU A 55 -21.50 -14.21 -33.00
N GLY A 56 -20.47 -13.38 -33.13
CA GLY A 56 -20.55 -11.93 -32.86
C GLY A 56 -21.43 -11.16 -33.84
N HIS A 57 -21.70 -11.72 -35.03
CA HIS A 57 -22.65 -11.13 -35.99
C HIS A 57 -24.12 -11.37 -35.62
N LYS A 58 -24.42 -12.40 -34.81
CA LYS A 58 -25.79 -12.79 -34.45
C LYS A 58 -26.19 -12.37 -33.04
N TYR A 59 -25.23 -12.22 -32.14
CA TYR A 59 -25.47 -11.90 -30.73
C TYR A 59 -24.47 -10.85 -30.23
N THR A 60 -24.95 -9.87 -29.45
CA THR A 60 -24.08 -8.92 -28.74
C THR A 60 -23.39 -9.64 -27.58
N LEU A 61 -22.25 -10.27 -27.85
CA LEU A 61 -21.52 -11.10 -26.89
C LEU A 61 -20.48 -10.30 -26.12
N HIS A 62 -20.61 -10.28 -24.80
CA HIS A 62 -19.54 -9.87 -23.91
C HIS A 62 -18.75 -11.10 -23.47
N ILE A 63 -17.60 -11.33 -24.12
CA ILE A 63 -16.71 -12.45 -23.80
C ILE A 63 -15.71 -11.96 -22.75
N PHE A 64 -15.87 -12.46 -21.53
CA PHE A 64 -14.90 -12.26 -20.46
C PHE A 64 -14.04 -13.51 -20.32
N SER A 65 -12.72 -13.35 -20.50
CA SER A 65 -11.75 -14.34 -20.03
C SER A 65 -11.72 -14.34 -18.49
N SER A 66 -11.30 -15.45 -17.88
CA SER A 66 -11.04 -15.49 -16.44
C SER A 66 -10.01 -14.42 -16.02
N GLY A 67 -9.04 -14.08 -16.89
CA GLY A 67 -8.10 -12.98 -16.66
C GLY A 67 -8.79 -11.60 -16.71
N ASP A 68 -9.58 -11.35 -17.76
CA ASP A 68 -10.31 -10.08 -17.93
C ASP A 68 -11.26 -9.81 -16.77
N MET A 69 -11.90 -10.86 -16.23
CA MET A 69 -12.77 -10.75 -15.06
C MET A 69 -11.99 -10.35 -13.81
N VAL A 70 -10.84 -10.96 -13.55
CA VAL A 70 -9.96 -10.60 -12.43
C VAL A 70 -9.46 -9.16 -12.59
N ASP A 71 -8.99 -8.78 -13.77
CA ASP A 71 -8.51 -7.42 -14.05
C ASP A 71 -9.60 -6.38 -13.87
N TYR A 72 -10.83 -6.69 -14.29
CA TYR A 72 -11.98 -5.81 -14.07
C TYR A 72 -12.26 -5.60 -12.58
N TRP A 73 -12.34 -6.67 -11.78
CA TRP A 73 -12.55 -6.57 -10.33
C TRP A 73 -11.41 -5.82 -9.63
N VAL A 74 -10.16 -6.15 -9.98
CA VAL A 74 -8.97 -5.48 -9.46
C VAL A 74 -8.96 -4.00 -9.82
N ALA A 75 -9.40 -3.62 -11.03
CA ALA A 75 -9.50 -2.23 -11.44
C ALA A 75 -10.59 -1.47 -10.66
N GLN A 76 -11.73 -2.09 -10.38
CA GLN A 76 -12.78 -1.49 -9.54
C GLN A 76 -12.28 -1.24 -8.11
N ILE A 77 -11.60 -2.24 -7.51
CA ILE A 77 -10.97 -2.11 -6.20
C ILE A 77 -9.96 -0.95 -6.23
N ARG A 78 -9.03 -0.93 -7.19
CA ARG A 78 -8.04 0.15 -7.30
C ARG A 78 -8.67 1.53 -7.45
N ARG A 79 -9.76 1.66 -8.22
CA ARG A 79 -10.48 2.94 -8.35
C ARG A 79 -11.13 3.37 -7.04
N GLY A 80 -11.72 2.42 -6.29
CA GLY A 80 -12.28 2.69 -4.97
C GLY A 80 -11.23 3.19 -3.98
N PHE A 81 -10.01 2.64 -4.03
CA PHE A 81 -8.91 3.04 -3.16
C PHE A 81 -8.02 4.16 -3.71
N ALA A 82 -8.23 4.63 -4.93
CA ALA A 82 -7.38 5.65 -5.56
C ALA A 82 -7.33 6.96 -4.74
N GLY A 83 -8.43 7.34 -4.07
CA GLY A 83 -8.44 8.50 -3.18
C GLY A 83 -7.55 8.31 -1.94
N VAL A 84 -7.49 7.09 -1.41
CA VAL A 84 -6.63 6.73 -0.28
C VAL A 84 -5.16 6.76 -0.69
N ASP A 85 -4.82 6.37 -1.91
CA ASP A 85 -3.45 6.49 -2.44
C ASP A 85 -2.95 7.93 -2.47
N VAL A 86 -3.81 8.88 -2.89
CA VAL A 86 -3.48 10.31 -2.87
C VAL A 86 -3.29 10.79 -1.42
N LEU A 87 -4.21 10.42 -0.52
CA LEU A 87 -4.09 10.77 0.90
C LEU A 87 -2.80 10.21 1.51
N ARG A 88 -2.43 8.97 1.16
CA ARG A 88 -1.18 8.33 1.59
C ARG A 88 0.04 9.17 1.19
N ALA A 89 0.08 9.66 -0.06
CA ALA A 89 1.16 10.52 -0.53
C ALA A 89 1.23 11.85 0.24
N VAL A 90 0.07 12.48 0.51
CA VAL A 90 0.00 13.72 1.30
C VAL A 90 0.46 13.50 2.73
N VAL A 91 -0.01 12.45 3.40
CA VAL A 91 0.41 12.09 4.76
C VAL A 91 1.92 11.86 4.81
N PHE A 92 2.48 11.17 3.82
CA PHE A 92 3.92 10.96 3.72
C PHE A 92 4.69 12.28 3.61
N LEU A 93 4.21 13.23 2.79
CA LEU A 93 4.82 14.55 2.66
C LEU A 93 4.77 15.33 3.99
N VAL A 94 3.63 15.34 4.67
CA VAL A 94 3.46 16.02 5.97
C VAL A 94 4.40 15.40 7.02
N MET A 95 4.53 14.07 7.05
CA MET A 95 5.48 13.35 7.90
C MET A 95 6.91 13.80 7.64
N LEU A 96 7.34 13.88 6.38
CA LEU A 96 8.69 14.33 6.01
C LEU A 96 8.96 15.76 6.48
N LEU A 97 8.00 16.66 6.31
CA LEU A 97 8.10 18.05 6.77
C LEU A 97 8.18 18.14 8.30
N GLY A 98 7.36 17.37 9.02
CA GLY A 98 7.37 17.34 10.49
C GLY A 98 8.68 16.81 11.06
N VAL A 99 9.25 15.76 10.43
CA VAL A 99 10.58 15.25 10.79
C VAL A 99 11.64 16.33 10.53
N ALA A 100 11.62 16.96 9.36
CA ALA A 100 12.57 18.02 9.01
C ALA A 100 12.50 19.21 10.00
N ASP A 101 11.30 19.63 10.39
CA ASP A 101 11.08 20.71 11.36
C ASP A 101 11.59 20.36 12.76
N THR A 102 11.25 19.17 13.25
CA THR A 102 11.73 18.66 14.56
C THR A 102 13.26 18.67 14.62
N LEU A 103 13.90 18.24 13.53
CA LEU A 103 15.35 18.23 13.43
C LEU A 103 15.92 19.64 13.36
N ALA A 104 15.35 20.53 12.53
CA ALA A 104 15.79 21.92 12.42
C ALA A 104 15.76 22.62 13.79
N SER A 105 14.67 22.45 14.54
CA SER A 105 14.52 22.95 15.91
C SER A 105 15.58 22.39 16.86
N GLY A 106 15.85 21.07 16.79
CA GLY A 106 16.87 20.41 17.59
C GLY A 106 18.30 20.95 17.34
N VAL A 107 18.63 21.31 16.10
CA VAL A 107 19.94 21.90 15.76
C VAL A 107 20.13 23.26 16.39
N VAL A 108 19.11 24.13 16.31
CA VAL A 108 19.19 25.49 16.86
C VAL A 108 19.47 25.45 18.35
N GLN A 109 18.77 24.58 19.09
CA GLN A 109 18.96 24.40 20.53
C GLN A 109 20.35 23.85 20.88
N ARG A 110 20.87 22.90 20.10
CA ARG A 110 22.16 22.24 20.37
C ARG A 110 23.38 22.98 19.82
N THR A 111 23.21 24.03 19.01
CA THR A 111 24.36 24.76 18.43
C THR A 111 25.27 25.33 19.52
N ARG A 112 24.68 25.82 20.62
CA ARG A 112 25.43 26.35 21.77
C ARG A 112 26.18 25.25 22.53
N GLU A 113 25.54 24.10 22.74
CA GLU A 113 26.14 22.92 23.40
C GLU A 113 27.27 22.31 22.56
N LEU A 114 27.07 22.18 21.24
CA LEU A 114 28.06 21.67 20.29
C LEU A 114 29.26 22.62 20.16
N GLY A 115 29.05 23.93 20.33
CA GLY A 115 30.11 24.94 20.39
C GLY A 115 31.00 24.77 21.63
N VAL A 116 30.39 24.57 22.79
CA VAL A 116 31.11 24.31 24.06
C VAL A 116 31.85 22.97 24.02
N ALA A 117 31.20 21.91 23.53
CA ALA A 117 31.85 20.60 23.36
C ALA A 117 33.07 20.66 22.43
N ARG A 118 33.02 21.52 21.41
CA ARG A 118 34.19 21.80 20.55
C ARG A 118 35.32 22.50 21.28
N ALA A 119 35.02 23.46 22.16
CA ALA A 119 36.03 24.15 22.96
C ALA A 119 36.76 23.20 23.93
N VAL A 120 36.09 22.12 24.36
CA VAL A 120 36.67 21.06 25.22
C VAL A 120 37.41 19.98 24.41
N GLY A 121 37.43 20.07 23.07
CA GLY A 121 38.24 19.19 22.20
C GLY A 121 37.51 17.99 21.59
N VAL A 122 36.18 17.95 21.64
CA VAL A 122 35.40 16.85 21.03
C VAL A 122 35.56 16.84 19.50
N ARG A 123 35.83 15.66 18.92
CA ARG A 123 36.09 15.51 17.49
C ARG A 123 34.79 15.58 16.68
N ARG A 124 34.86 16.14 15.47
CA ARG A 124 33.72 16.34 14.54
C ARG A 124 32.93 15.05 14.23
N TRP A 125 33.61 13.91 14.21
CA TRP A 125 32.98 12.60 13.94
C TRP A 125 32.18 12.08 15.15
N GLN A 126 32.57 12.41 16.38
CA GLN A 126 31.85 12.00 17.60
C GLN A 126 30.50 12.71 17.68
N LEU A 127 30.48 14.00 17.37
CA LEU A 127 29.25 14.80 17.30
C LEU A 127 28.30 14.29 16.20
N LYS A 128 28.82 14.02 15.00
CA LYS A 128 28.02 13.44 13.91
C LYS A 128 27.42 12.08 14.29
N ARG A 129 28.21 11.22 14.94
CA ARG A 129 27.74 9.88 15.35
C ARG A 129 26.66 9.97 16.42
N MET A 130 26.78 10.91 17.37
CA MET A 130 25.75 11.13 18.39
C MET A 130 24.42 11.57 17.78
N VAL A 131 24.44 12.57 16.88
CA VAL A 131 23.23 13.04 16.18
C VAL A 131 22.63 11.95 15.29
N LEU A 132 23.47 11.16 14.62
CA LEU A 132 23.00 10.04 13.80
C LEU A 132 22.30 8.98 14.65
N VAL A 133 22.87 8.61 15.80
CA VAL A 133 22.26 7.62 16.70
C VAL A 133 20.93 8.14 17.25
N GLU A 134 20.86 9.40 17.66
CA GLU A 134 19.61 10.00 18.12
C GLU A 134 18.52 9.99 17.05
N ALA A 135 18.84 10.44 15.83
CA ALA A 135 17.91 10.42 14.71
C ALA A 135 17.47 8.98 14.35
N LEU A 136 18.38 8.01 14.44
CA LEU A 136 18.10 6.61 14.14
C LEU A 136 17.25 5.94 15.24
N VAL A 137 17.44 6.30 16.50
CA VAL A 137 16.59 5.84 17.61
C VAL A 137 15.17 6.39 17.46
N MET A 138 15.02 7.69 17.19
CA MET A 138 13.70 8.28 16.96
C MET A 138 13.01 7.67 15.72
N GLY A 139 13.75 7.50 14.63
CA GLY A 139 13.23 6.91 13.39
C GLY A 139 12.83 5.43 13.55
N THR A 140 13.63 4.63 14.25
CA THR A 140 13.31 3.21 14.48
C THR A 140 12.12 3.04 15.42
N LEU A 141 12.01 3.85 16.48
CA LEU A 141 10.84 3.85 17.35
C LEU A 141 9.57 4.24 16.59
N GLY A 142 9.63 5.30 15.79
CA GLY A 142 8.52 5.71 14.93
C GLY A 142 8.11 4.63 13.93
N LEU A 143 9.08 3.97 13.29
CA LEU A 143 8.85 2.88 12.36
C LEU A 143 8.18 1.68 13.04
N VAL A 144 8.69 1.24 14.20
CA VAL A 144 8.15 0.10 14.94
C VAL A 144 6.74 0.38 15.43
N LEU A 145 6.53 1.52 16.10
CA LEU A 145 5.21 1.87 16.64
C LEU A 145 4.19 2.12 15.51
N GLY A 146 4.59 2.87 14.47
CA GLY A 146 3.74 3.14 13.32
C GLY A 146 3.36 1.86 12.57
N SER A 147 4.31 0.95 12.35
CA SER A 147 4.03 -0.34 11.69
C SER A 147 3.14 -1.22 12.57
N ALA A 148 3.39 -1.30 13.87
CA ALA A 148 2.57 -2.09 14.79
C ALA A 148 1.12 -1.60 14.82
N VAL A 149 0.91 -0.29 14.96
CA VAL A 149 -0.43 0.31 14.96
C VAL A 149 -1.10 0.15 13.58
N GLY A 150 -0.38 0.38 12.49
CA GLY A 150 -0.90 0.24 11.14
C GLY A 150 -1.33 -1.19 10.82
N ILE A 151 -0.53 -2.18 11.19
CA ILE A 151 -0.86 -3.62 11.02
C ILE A 151 -2.06 -3.98 11.90
N ALA A 152 -2.12 -3.51 13.15
CA ALA A 152 -3.23 -3.79 14.04
C ALA A 152 -4.56 -3.21 13.51
N LEU A 153 -4.54 -1.96 13.04
CA LEU A 153 -5.72 -1.32 12.43
C LEU A 153 -6.12 -2.00 11.12
N GLY A 154 -5.15 -2.39 10.29
CA GLY A 154 -5.40 -3.14 9.06
C GLY A 154 -6.02 -4.51 9.33
N ALA A 155 -5.51 -5.23 10.34
CA ALA A 155 -6.06 -6.51 10.76
C ALA A 155 -7.50 -6.37 11.27
N LEU A 156 -7.78 -5.33 12.08
CA LEU A 156 -9.14 -5.04 12.54
C LEU A 156 -10.10 -4.82 11.37
N TRP A 157 -9.71 -4.01 10.38
CA TRP A 157 -10.53 -3.76 9.20
C TRP A 157 -10.78 -5.03 8.38
N VAL A 158 -9.73 -5.81 8.13
CA VAL A 158 -9.82 -7.02 7.29
C VAL A 158 -10.61 -8.13 7.96
N LEU A 159 -10.44 -8.32 9.27
CA LEU A 159 -11.04 -9.42 9.99
C LEU A 159 -12.47 -9.11 10.46
N TRP A 160 -12.83 -7.83 10.70
CA TRP A 160 -14.09 -7.46 11.36
C TRP A 160 -14.96 -6.56 10.48
N THR A 161 -14.39 -5.51 9.88
CA THR A 161 -15.16 -4.54 9.08
C THR A 161 -15.53 -5.09 7.71
N PHE A 162 -14.57 -5.65 6.97
CA PHE A 162 -14.82 -6.15 5.63
C PHE A 162 -15.79 -7.33 5.56
N PRO A 163 -15.75 -8.33 6.45
CA PRO A 163 -16.75 -9.39 6.44
C PRO A 163 -18.16 -8.87 6.70
N TYR A 164 -18.31 -7.84 7.54
CA TYR A 164 -19.59 -7.18 7.79
C TYR A 164 -20.11 -6.40 6.57
N LEU A 165 -19.22 -5.71 5.85
CA LEU A 165 -19.59 -4.88 4.70
C LEU A 165 -19.77 -5.68 3.40
N LEU A 166 -18.96 -6.71 3.20
CA LEU A 166 -18.83 -7.44 1.93
C LEU A 166 -19.47 -8.83 1.98
N GLY A 167 -19.72 -9.38 3.18
CA GLY A 167 -20.32 -10.70 3.36
C GLY A 167 -19.35 -11.87 3.16
N TYR A 168 -18.06 -11.61 2.92
CA TYR A 168 -17.03 -12.63 2.77
C TYR A 168 -15.75 -12.29 3.53
N VAL A 169 -15.02 -13.32 3.93
CA VAL A 169 -13.75 -13.19 4.67
C VAL A 169 -12.62 -12.99 3.67
N LEU A 170 -11.85 -11.91 3.84
CA LEU A 170 -10.61 -11.68 3.12
C LEU A 170 -9.43 -12.27 3.91
N ASP A 171 -8.50 -12.90 3.20
CA ASP A 171 -7.24 -13.31 3.81
C ASP A 171 -6.40 -12.09 4.16
N PHE A 172 -5.99 -12.02 5.43
CA PHE A 172 -5.11 -10.97 5.91
C PHE A 172 -3.67 -11.26 5.47
N HIS A 173 -3.11 -10.38 4.63
CA HIS A 173 -1.73 -10.45 4.21
C HIS A 173 -0.95 -9.22 4.69
N VAL A 174 0.19 -9.46 5.36
CA VAL A 174 1.08 -8.37 5.79
C VAL A 174 2.00 -7.99 4.63
N PRO A 175 2.00 -6.72 4.16
CA PRO A 175 2.80 -6.31 3.02
C PRO A 175 4.27 -6.09 3.42
N TYR A 176 5.03 -7.17 3.59
CA TYR A 176 6.44 -7.12 4.00
C TYR A 176 7.32 -6.27 3.07
N ALA A 177 7.03 -6.28 1.76
CA ALA A 177 7.75 -5.47 0.78
C ALA A 177 7.56 -3.97 1.03
N GLU A 178 6.33 -3.52 1.30
CA GLU A 178 6.04 -2.12 1.59
C GLU A 178 6.66 -1.68 2.92
N LEU A 179 6.60 -2.53 3.95
CA LEU A 179 7.28 -2.29 5.22
C LEU A 179 8.80 -2.12 5.03
N GLY A 180 9.41 -2.94 4.17
CA GLY A 180 10.81 -2.81 3.80
C GLY A 180 11.14 -1.49 3.10
N ILE A 181 10.28 -1.04 2.18
CA ILE A 181 10.42 0.26 1.51
C ILE A 181 10.32 1.41 2.52
N VAL A 182 9.32 1.38 3.41
CA VAL A 182 9.15 2.40 4.45
C VAL A 182 10.35 2.41 5.40
N ALA A 183 10.87 1.25 5.79
CA ALA A 183 12.07 1.16 6.62
C ALA A 183 13.30 1.79 5.95
N LEU A 184 13.51 1.51 4.65
CA LEU A 184 14.59 2.10 3.86
C LEU A 184 14.43 3.62 3.74
N MET A 185 13.21 4.10 3.47
CA MET A 185 12.91 5.52 3.37
C MET A 185 13.18 6.23 4.70
N THR A 186 12.73 5.67 5.82
CA THR A 186 13.01 6.20 7.16
C THR A 186 14.50 6.28 7.43
N ALA A 187 15.26 5.21 7.13
CA ALA A 187 16.71 5.21 7.29
C ALA A 187 17.39 6.30 6.44
N MET A 188 16.94 6.48 5.19
CA MET A 188 17.46 7.51 4.29
C MET A 188 17.16 8.93 4.81
N VAL A 189 15.93 9.16 5.30
CA VAL A 189 15.55 10.44 5.91
C VAL A 189 16.37 10.74 7.16
N CYS A 190 16.52 9.78 8.07
CA CYS A 190 17.37 9.91 9.28
C CYS A 190 18.84 10.18 8.92
N ALA A 191 19.36 9.57 7.85
CA ALA A 191 20.73 9.80 7.38
C ALA A 191 20.90 11.22 6.79
N ILE A 192 19.98 11.66 5.93
CA ILE A 192 19.99 13.02 5.36
C ILE A 192 19.87 14.07 6.47
N ALA A 193 18.96 13.82 7.41
CA ALA A 193 18.74 14.60 8.61
C ALA A 193 20.00 14.79 9.45
N ALA A 194 20.82 13.75 9.64
CA ALA A 194 22.06 13.86 10.40
C ALA A 194 23.15 14.68 9.69
N VAL A 195 23.07 14.80 8.35
CA VAL A 195 24.09 15.49 7.53
C VAL A 195 23.83 16.99 7.41
N LEU A 196 22.57 17.42 7.39
CA LEU A 196 22.16 18.84 7.28
C LEU A 196 22.71 19.75 8.42
N PRO A 197 22.60 19.38 9.71
CA PRO A 197 23.17 20.13 10.84
C PRO A 197 24.68 20.30 10.75
N ALA A 198 25.37 19.22 10.36
CA ALA A 198 26.81 19.20 10.28
C ALA A 198 27.36 20.13 9.19
N ARG A 199 26.55 20.45 8.17
CA ARG A 199 26.86 21.44 7.15
C ARG A 199 26.55 22.86 7.59
N GLY A 200 25.46 23.07 8.34
CA GLY A 200 25.12 24.38 8.92
C GLY A 200 26.18 24.88 9.91
N VAL A 201 26.67 23.99 10.79
CA VAL A 201 27.71 24.32 11.78
C VAL A 201 29.09 24.55 11.16
N ALA A 202 29.38 23.94 9.99
CA ALA A 202 30.62 24.18 9.27
C ALA A 202 30.68 25.56 8.58
N ARG A 203 29.53 26.23 8.41
CA ARG A 203 29.42 27.58 7.84
C ARG A 203 29.24 28.68 8.89
N LEU A 204 29.01 28.32 10.16
CA LEU A 204 29.10 29.27 11.26
C LEU A 204 30.57 29.58 11.50
N GLU A 205 31.04 30.64 10.84
CA GLU A 205 32.35 31.22 11.06
C GLU A 205 32.54 31.48 12.57
N PRO A 206 33.65 31.02 13.17
CA PRO A 206 33.97 31.27 14.58
C PRO A 206 34.07 32.76 14.96
N ALA A 207 34.10 33.66 13.97
CA ALA A 207 34.28 35.10 14.17
C ALA A 207 32.97 35.87 14.44
N ALA A 208 31.79 35.33 14.11
CA ALA A 208 30.52 36.03 14.34
C ALA A 208 30.03 35.97 15.79
N ALA A 209 30.54 35.02 16.58
CA ALA A 209 30.18 34.85 17.99
C ALA A 209 30.91 35.83 18.95
N LEU A 210 31.94 36.53 18.47
CA LEU A 210 32.71 37.51 19.26
C LEU A 210 32.41 38.97 18.89
N ARG A 211 31.44 39.21 17.99
CA ARG A 211 31.04 40.57 17.57
C ARG A 211 29.64 40.96 18.08
N TYR A 212 29.27 40.38 19.22
CA TYR A 212 28.18 40.80 20.08
C TYR A 212 28.78 41.10 21.46
N GLU A 213 29.73 42.04 21.49
CA GLU A 213 29.92 42.95 22.61
C GLU A 213 29.63 44.36 22.10
#